data_AF-A0AAN6DW46-F1
#
_entry.id   AF-A0AAN6DW46-F1
#
_cell.length_a   1.000
_cell.length_b   1.000
_cell.length_c   1.000
_cell.angle_alpha   90.00
_cell.angle_beta   90.00
_cell.angle_gamma   90.00
#
_symmetry.space_group_name_H-M   'P 1'
#
loop_
_entity.id
_entity.type
_entity.pdbx_description
1 polymer ?
#
loop_
_entity_poly.entity_id
_entity_poly.type
_entity_poly.pdbx_seq_one_letter_code
_entity_poly.pdbx_strand_id
1 'polypeptide(L)'
;MPHRSKGYFYYEYIYESEWDEENTLVGGKDDSKRPPFHTAYYTEHREDHQGQTAWYANKVRPAIEADCKKIIDKYNGQNLDKYPKESKDRPPNRFNRVMKPFSWKAVKEMHFYWTEKLPTTTEGERKGQPYGREI
;
A
#
# COMPACT_ATOMS: atom_id res chain seq x y z
N MET A 1 13.06 -19.87 -29.15
CA MET A 1 12.32 -18.74 -28.54
C MET A 1 13.35 -17.77 -27.97
N PRO A 2 13.30 -16.46 -28.26
CA PRO A 2 14.31 -15.54 -27.74
C PRO A 2 14.15 -15.44 -26.22
N HIS A 3 15.21 -15.76 -25.50
CA HIS A 3 15.26 -15.62 -24.05
C HIS A 3 15.19 -14.12 -23.69
N ARG A 4 14.03 -13.63 -23.26
CA ARG A 4 13.89 -12.30 -22.64
C ARG A 4 14.74 -12.29 -21.36
N SER A 5 15.91 -11.69 -21.42
CA SER A 5 16.99 -11.96 -20.46
C SER A 5 16.99 -11.06 -19.22
N LYS A 6 16.29 -9.91 -19.27
CA LYS A 6 16.19 -8.94 -18.17
C LYS A 6 14.82 -8.25 -18.16
N GLY A 7 14.27 -8.08 -16.98
CA GLY A 7 13.01 -7.40 -16.74
C GLY A 7 12.71 -7.37 -15.25
N TYR A 8 11.45 -7.14 -14.90
CA TYR A 8 11.03 -6.90 -13.54
C TYR A 8 9.73 -7.62 -13.27
N PHE A 9 9.62 -8.24 -12.10
CA PHE A 9 8.31 -8.47 -11.52
C PHE A 9 7.77 -7.14 -11.02
N TYR A 10 6.51 -6.85 -11.34
CA TYR A 10 5.85 -5.60 -11.02
C TYR A 10 4.47 -5.87 -10.43
N TYR A 11 4.16 -5.17 -9.34
CA TYR A 11 2.88 -5.25 -8.65
C TYR A 11 2.42 -3.86 -8.24
N GLU A 12 1.26 -3.43 -8.73
CA GLU A 12 0.66 -2.15 -8.42
C GLU A 12 -0.66 -2.35 -7.70
N TYR A 13 -0.89 -1.56 -6.66
CA TYR A 13 -2.10 -1.66 -5.87
C TYR A 13 -2.56 -0.32 -5.34
N ILE A 14 -3.87 -0.30 -5.11
CA ILE A 14 -4.56 0.79 -4.44
C ILE A 14 -5.03 0.26 -3.08
N TYR A 15 -4.71 0.97 -2.01
CA TYR A 15 -5.23 0.70 -0.68
C TYR A 15 -6.32 1.70 -0.30
N GLU A 16 -7.56 1.20 -0.27
CA GLU A 16 -8.77 1.94 0.11
C GLU A 16 -9.11 1.64 1.56
N SER A 17 -8.55 2.43 2.48
CA SER A 17 -8.87 2.28 3.91
C SER A 17 -10.13 3.04 4.28
N GLU A 18 -10.96 2.42 5.12
CA GLU A 18 -12.19 3.00 5.64
C GLU A 18 -12.02 3.51 7.08
N TRP A 19 -12.86 4.48 7.45
CA TRP A 19 -13.01 4.89 8.83
C TRP A 19 -13.82 3.86 9.60
N ASP A 20 -13.48 3.66 10.87
CA ASP A 20 -14.26 2.90 11.82
C ASP A 20 -15.37 3.81 12.36
N GLU A 21 -16.56 3.68 11.77
CA GLU A 21 -17.72 4.50 12.09
C GLU A 21 -18.23 4.26 13.52
N GLU A 22 -18.09 3.03 14.04
CA GLU A 22 -18.54 2.69 15.41
C GLU A 22 -17.67 3.36 16.48
N ASN A 23 -16.38 3.55 16.18
CA ASN A 23 -15.41 4.17 17.10
C ASN A 23 -15.13 5.65 16.81
N THR A 24 -15.83 6.25 15.84
CA THR A 24 -15.68 7.67 15.49
C THR A 24 -16.58 8.53 16.38
N LEU A 25 -15.98 9.42 17.18
CA LEU A 25 -16.67 9.99 18.34
C LEU A 25 -17.66 11.13 18.04
N VAL A 26 -17.51 11.95 16.99
CA VAL A 26 -18.52 12.98 16.64
C VAL A 26 -18.38 13.45 15.18
N GLY A 27 -19.50 13.43 14.42
CA GLY A 27 -19.99 14.49 13.52
C GLY A 27 -19.06 15.24 12.54
N GLY A 28 -17.87 14.76 12.25
CA GLY A 28 -16.98 15.37 11.26
C GLY A 28 -17.59 15.22 9.86
N LYS A 29 -18.16 16.30 9.32
CA LYS A 29 -18.56 16.41 7.91
C LYS A 29 -17.31 16.45 7.04
N ASP A 30 -16.75 15.28 6.76
CA ASP A 30 -15.77 15.13 5.71
C ASP A 30 -16.09 13.80 5.03
N ASP A 31 -16.95 13.89 3.99
CA ASP A 31 -17.36 12.81 3.09
C ASP A 31 -16.19 12.31 2.22
N SER A 32 -14.99 12.86 2.41
CA SER A 32 -13.81 12.38 1.72
C SER A 32 -13.39 11.02 2.30
N LYS A 33 -13.77 9.96 1.57
CA LYS A 33 -12.89 8.79 1.43
C LYS A 33 -11.50 9.36 1.16
N ARG A 34 -10.53 9.04 2.03
CA ARG A 34 -9.16 9.52 1.76
C ARG A 34 -8.76 9.09 0.36
N PRO A 35 -8.02 9.93 -0.37
CA PRO A 35 -7.47 9.52 -1.66
C PRO A 35 -6.72 8.22 -1.40
N PRO A 36 -7.04 7.16 -2.16
CA PRO A 36 -6.57 5.85 -1.82
C PRO A 36 -5.05 5.81 -2.00
N PHE A 37 -4.37 5.05 -1.15
CA PHE A 37 -2.92 4.97 -1.23
C PHE A 37 -2.54 4.13 -2.44
N HIS A 38 -2.04 4.78 -3.49
CA HIS A 38 -1.67 4.16 -4.74
C HIS A 38 -0.14 4.07 -4.85
N THR A 39 0.38 2.86 -5.04
CA THR A 39 1.81 2.63 -5.22
C THR A 39 2.06 1.31 -5.93
N ALA A 40 3.31 1.06 -6.30
CA ALA A 40 3.77 -0.21 -6.84
C ALA A 40 5.05 -0.72 -6.17
N TYR A 41 5.32 -2.01 -6.35
CA TYR A 41 6.55 -2.70 -5.99
C TYR A 41 7.14 -3.39 -7.21
N TYR A 42 8.47 -3.44 -7.28
CA TYR A 42 9.16 -4.16 -8.32
C TYR A 42 10.48 -4.78 -7.85
N THR A 43 10.93 -5.81 -8.58
CA THR A 43 12.24 -6.44 -8.39
C THR A 43 12.76 -6.91 -9.73
N GLU A 44 14.05 -6.68 -10.02
CA GLU A 44 14.67 -7.23 -11.23
C GLU A 44 14.60 -8.76 -11.21
N HIS A 45 14.00 -9.35 -12.24
CA HIS A 45 13.90 -10.80 -12.38
C HIS A 45 13.68 -11.19 -13.84
N ARG A 46 14.05 -12.42 -14.19
CA ARG A 46 13.67 -13.02 -15.48
C ARG A 46 12.19 -13.41 -15.48
N GLU A 47 11.61 -13.52 -16.67
CA GLU A 47 10.24 -13.99 -16.82
C GLU A 47 10.11 -15.41 -16.27
N ASP A 48 9.43 -15.55 -15.14
CA ASP A 48 9.20 -16.81 -14.44
C ASP A 48 7.91 -16.68 -13.61
N HIS A 49 6.85 -17.35 -14.04
CA HIS A 49 5.55 -17.31 -13.36
C HIS A 49 5.58 -17.90 -11.95
N GLN A 50 6.39 -18.94 -11.71
CA GLN A 50 6.52 -19.54 -10.38
C GLN A 50 7.28 -18.58 -9.45
N GLY A 51 8.40 -18.04 -9.94
CA GLY A 51 9.16 -17.00 -9.27
C GLY A 51 8.31 -15.77 -8.95
N GLN A 52 7.44 -15.34 -9.86
CA GLN A 52 6.56 -14.18 -9.67
C GLN A 52 5.52 -14.44 -8.56
N THR A 53 4.94 -15.64 -8.53
CA THR A 53 3.98 -16.05 -7.49
C THR A 53 4.66 -16.11 -6.11
N ALA A 54 5.85 -16.70 -6.04
CA ALA A 54 6.64 -16.78 -4.82
C ALA A 54 7.10 -15.39 -4.35
N TRP A 55 7.52 -14.53 -5.27
CA TRP A 55 7.86 -13.14 -5.01
C TRP A 55 6.68 -12.37 -4.41
N TYR A 56 5.48 -12.54 -4.98
CA TYR A 56 4.27 -11.91 -4.45
C TYR A 56 4.00 -12.36 -3.01
N ALA A 57 4.00 -13.67 -2.76
CA ALA A 57 3.72 -14.22 -1.43
C ALA A 57 4.76 -13.84 -0.37
N ASN A 58 6.05 -13.86 -0.73
CA ASN A 58 7.15 -13.76 0.22
C ASN A 58 7.69 -12.33 0.40
N LYS A 59 7.55 -11.47 -0.60
CA LYS A 59 8.07 -10.10 -0.57
C LYS A 59 6.98 -9.05 -0.64
N VAL A 60 6.15 -9.10 -1.69
CA VAL A 60 5.15 -8.06 -1.94
C VAL A 60 4.11 -8.02 -0.84
N ARG A 61 3.51 -9.17 -0.49
CA ARG A 61 2.44 -9.21 0.51
C ARG A 61 2.87 -8.65 1.87
N PRO A 62 4.02 -9.07 2.44
CA PRO A 62 4.53 -8.46 3.67
C PRO A 62 4.81 -6.96 3.55
N ALA A 63 5.35 -6.51 2.40
CA ALA A 63 5.63 -5.09 2.16
C ALA A 63 4.34 -4.23 2.13
N ILE A 64 3.30 -4.70 1.43
CA ILE A 64 1.98 -4.06 1.42
C ILE A 64 1.44 -3.94 2.84
N GLU A 65 1.43 -5.04 3.58
CA GLU A 65 0.88 -5.07 4.94
C GLU A 65 1.65 -4.11 5.87
N ALA A 66 2.98 -4.08 5.78
CA ALA A 66 3.80 -3.15 6.55
C ALA A 66 3.51 -1.68 6.21
N ASP A 67 3.40 -1.34 4.92
CA ASP A 67 3.12 0.03 4.49
C ASP A 67 1.71 0.48 4.84
N CYS A 68 0.70 -0.37 4.62
CA CYS A 68 -0.68 -0.08 5.02
C CYS A 68 -0.80 0.10 6.53
N LYS A 69 -0.10 -0.73 7.32
CA LYS A 69 -0.01 -0.56 8.78
C LYS A 69 0.61 0.78 9.15
N LYS A 70 1.74 1.17 8.56
CA LYS A 70 2.35 2.50 8.79
C LYS A 70 1.41 3.65 8.43
N ILE A 71 0.63 3.50 7.37
CA ILE A 71 -0.36 4.49 6.94
C ILE A 71 -1.48 4.61 7.99
N ILE A 72 -2.07 3.49 8.41
CA ILE A 72 -3.07 3.46 9.48
C ILE A 72 -2.50 4.10 10.75
N ASP A 73 -1.30 3.72 11.14
CA ASP A 73 -0.59 4.23 12.32
C ASP A 73 -0.40 5.74 12.24
N LYS A 74 0.17 6.26 11.13
CA LYS A 74 0.34 7.70 10.85
C LYS A 74 -0.95 8.50 11.02
N TYR A 75 -2.07 7.89 10.67
CA TYR A 75 -3.36 8.56 10.60
C TYR A 75 -4.26 8.37 11.81
N ASN A 76 -4.06 7.31 12.60
CA ASN A 76 -4.74 7.06 13.87
C ASN A 76 -4.05 7.76 15.04
N GLY A 77 -2.72 7.86 15.03
CA GLY A 77 -1.98 8.41 16.16
C GLY A 77 -0.88 9.34 15.73
N GLN A 78 -1.10 10.65 15.88
CA GLN A 78 0.00 11.59 16.05
C GLN A 78 0.61 11.44 17.46
N ASN A 79 1.07 10.24 17.82
CA ASN A 79 2.06 9.91 18.88
C ASN A 79 2.24 8.38 18.96
N LEU A 80 2.99 7.79 18.02
CA LEU A 80 3.19 6.35 17.95
C LEU A 80 4.02 5.78 19.11
N ASP A 81 4.77 6.62 19.81
CA ASP A 81 5.53 6.22 21.01
C ASP A 81 4.64 5.97 22.24
N LYS A 82 3.38 6.44 22.23
CA LYS A 82 2.50 6.44 23.41
C LYS A 82 1.33 5.46 23.35
N TYR A 83 0.92 5.00 22.16
CA TYR A 83 -0.27 4.16 21.99
C TYR A 83 0.00 2.94 21.09
N PRO A 84 0.15 1.74 21.67
CA PRO A 84 0.40 0.52 20.91
C PRO A 84 -0.77 0.13 19.99
N LYS A 85 -0.39 -0.46 18.86
CA LYS A 85 -1.19 -0.86 17.69
C LYS A 85 -2.45 -1.68 17.94
N GLU A 86 -2.60 -2.29 19.11
CA GLU A 86 -3.66 -3.27 19.42
C GLU A 86 -4.67 -2.75 20.45
N SER A 87 -4.49 -1.53 20.97
CA SER A 87 -5.43 -0.99 21.94
C SER A 87 -6.82 -0.78 21.32
N LYS A 88 -7.86 -1.30 22.00
CA LYS A 88 -9.26 -0.96 21.75
C LYS A 88 -9.58 0.48 22.20
N ASP A 89 -8.73 1.06 23.04
CA ASP A 89 -8.80 2.45 23.49
C ASP A 89 -7.99 3.38 22.56
N ARG A 90 -7.92 3.04 21.26
CA ARG A 90 -7.14 3.81 20.29
C ARG A 90 -7.66 5.24 20.27
N PRO A 91 -6.87 6.25 20.70
CA PRO A 91 -7.35 7.61 20.71
C PRO A 91 -7.66 7.99 19.26
N PRO A 92 -8.78 8.66 19.02
CA PRO A 92 -9.06 9.11 17.69
C PRO A 92 -8.00 10.13 17.24
N ASN A 93 -7.85 10.29 15.94
CA ASN A 93 -6.98 11.33 15.40
C ASN A 93 -7.50 12.73 15.75
N ARG A 94 -6.76 13.77 15.33
CA ARG A 94 -7.14 15.18 15.57
C ARG A 94 -8.53 15.60 15.05
N PHE A 95 -9.18 14.74 14.27
CA PHE A 95 -10.53 14.92 13.73
C PHE A 95 -11.57 13.99 14.40
N ASN A 96 -11.24 13.42 15.56
CA ASN A 96 -12.09 12.48 16.30
C ASN A 96 -12.47 11.20 15.52
N ARG A 97 -11.63 10.75 14.57
CA ARG A 97 -11.84 9.53 13.77
C ARG A 97 -10.81 8.44 14.08
N VAL A 98 -11.24 7.18 13.96
CA VAL A 98 -10.38 5.99 14.03
C VAL A 98 -10.47 5.28 12.67
N MET A 99 -9.34 4.85 12.10
CA MET A 99 -9.28 4.02 10.90
C MET A 99 -9.46 2.55 11.25
N LYS A 100 -10.15 1.80 10.39
CA LYS A 100 -10.28 0.35 10.53
C LYS A 100 -8.90 -0.31 10.54
N PRO A 101 -8.74 -1.46 11.24
CA PRO A 101 -7.56 -2.29 11.13
C PRO A 101 -7.25 -2.68 9.68
N PHE A 102 -5.99 -3.01 9.41
CA PHE A 102 -5.58 -3.51 8.10
C PHE A 102 -6.40 -4.74 7.71
N SER A 103 -6.89 -4.74 6.47
CA SER A 103 -7.62 -5.85 5.87
C SER A 103 -7.18 -6.00 4.42
N TRP A 104 -6.92 -7.23 4.01
CA TRP A 104 -6.60 -7.55 2.62
C TRP A 104 -7.76 -7.24 1.66
N LYS A 105 -9.00 -7.17 2.15
CA LYS A 105 -10.16 -6.74 1.34
C LYS A 105 -10.09 -5.28 0.89
N ALA A 106 -9.29 -4.46 1.58
CA ALA A 106 -9.07 -3.06 1.25
C ALA A 106 -7.89 -2.84 0.29
N VAL A 107 -7.16 -3.89 -0.06
CA VAL A 107 -6.09 -3.85 -1.07
C VAL A 107 -6.68 -4.28 -2.41
N LYS A 108 -6.69 -3.36 -3.39
CA LYS A 108 -7.10 -3.62 -4.76
C LYS A 108 -5.86 -3.77 -5.63
N GLU A 109 -5.68 -4.96 -6.19
CA GLU A 109 -4.68 -5.20 -7.23
C GLU A 109 -5.07 -4.41 -8.49
N MET A 110 -4.14 -3.62 -9.00
CA MET A 110 -4.29 -2.93 -10.27
C MET A 110 -3.56 -3.68 -11.38
N HIS A 111 -2.31 -4.05 -11.09
CA HIS A 111 -1.45 -4.75 -12.03
C HIS A 111 -0.58 -5.77 -11.32
N PHE A 112 -0.45 -6.94 -11.94
CA PHE A 112 0.50 -7.97 -11.51
C PHE A 112 1.07 -8.68 -12.74
N TYR A 113 2.26 -8.29 -13.16
CA TYR A 113 2.89 -8.83 -14.38
C TYR A 113 4.41 -8.72 -14.35
N TRP A 114 5.07 -9.48 -15.23
CA TRP A 114 6.46 -9.27 -15.57
C TRP A 114 6.57 -8.24 -16.71
N THR A 115 7.57 -7.35 -16.66
CA THR A 115 7.82 -6.36 -17.71
C THR A 115 9.29 -6.17 -18.01
N GLU A 116 9.63 -5.97 -19.28
CA GLU A 116 10.99 -5.60 -19.71
C GLU A 116 11.39 -4.19 -19.19
N LYS A 117 10.41 -3.29 -19.06
CA LYS A 117 10.63 -1.89 -18.65
C LYS A 117 9.60 -1.49 -17.61
N LEU A 118 10.08 -0.88 -16.53
CA LEU A 118 9.20 -0.38 -15.48
C LEU A 118 8.33 0.78 -16.00
N PRO A 119 7.05 0.83 -15.62
CA PRO A 119 6.26 2.05 -15.75
C PRO A 119 6.98 3.21 -15.06
N THR A 120 6.90 4.40 -15.64
CA THR A 120 7.55 5.59 -15.09
C THR A 120 6.52 6.62 -14.65
N THR A 121 6.82 7.35 -13.59
CA THR A 121 6.00 8.45 -13.12
C THR A 121 5.90 9.52 -14.23
N THR A 122 4.69 9.96 -14.56
CA THR A 122 4.43 10.88 -15.68
C THR A 122 4.44 12.36 -15.27
N GLU A 123 4.31 12.63 -13.98
CA GLU A 123 4.10 13.98 -13.41
C GLU A 123 4.96 14.22 -12.15
N GLY A 124 5.11 15.49 -11.78
CA GLY A 124 5.83 15.93 -10.58
C GLY A 124 7.36 15.81 -10.66
N GLU A 125 8.02 16.01 -9.53
CA GLU A 125 9.49 16.03 -9.41
C GLU A 125 10.16 14.69 -9.76
N ARG A 126 9.40 13.59 -9.69
CA ARG A 126 9.89 12.24 -10.01
C ARG A 126 9.56 11.81 -11.44
N LYS A 127 9.11 12.73 -12.29
CA LYS A 127 8.80 12.44 -13.69
C LYS A 127 9.98 11.73 -14.38
N GLY A 128 9.68 10.64 -15.07
CA GLY A 128 10.66 9.81 -15.77
C GLY A 128 11.39 8.79 -14.89
N GLN A 129 11.20 8.81 -13.56
CA GLN A 129 11.69 7.75 -12.67
C GLN A 129 10.72 6.56 -12.67
N PRO A 130 11.20 5.32 -12.42
CA PRO A 130 10.33 4.17 -12.20
C PRO A 130 9.25 4.46 -11.16
N TYR A 131 8.02 4.09 -11.48
CA TYR A 131 6.90 4.21 -10.57
C TYR A 131 6.88 3.03 -9.60
N GLY A 132 6.74 3.33 -8.30
CA GLY A 132 6.79 2.35 -7.23
C GLY A 132 8.13 2.30 -6.50
N ARG A 133 8.38 1.18 -5.82
CA ARG A 133 9.57 0.94 -4.99
C ARG A 133 10.19 -0.42 -5.27
N GLU A 134 11.51 -0.47 -5.25
CA GLU A 134 12.25 -1.73 -5.35
C GLU A 134 12.23 -2.52 -4.02
N ILE A 135 12.05 -3.84 -4.07
CA ILE A 135 12.00 -4.75 -2.89
C ILE A 135 12.70 -6.11 -3.10
#